data_AF-A0A438MXD0-F1
#
_entry.id   AF-A0A438MXD0-F1
#
_cell.length_a   1.000
_cell.length_b   1.000
_cell.length_c   1.000
_cell.angle_alpha   90.00
_cell.angle_beta   90.00
_cell.angle_gamma   90.00
#
_symmetry.space_group_name_H-M   'P 1'
#
loop_
_entity.id
_entity.type
_entity.pdbx_description
1 polymer ?
#
loop_
_entity_poly.entity_id
_entity_poly.type
_entity_poly.pdbx_seq_one_letter_code
_entity_poly.pdbx_strand_id
1 'polypeptide(L)'
;MTYFRITLIRSAIGLPAKSTNVLKALGLRKRMATVYHPVSLSVAGQIMKVKELVAVSEVDKALTKEEINRERVPDKGYYAGVLTISHTDRGSWVINKQPPNKQIWLSSPESGPKRYDWVVVGAGQHEKEGSAVDPGDDGTGGKWIYLRDGSSLSDLLHSEVGVVIPQEGD
;
A
#
# COMPACT_ATOMS: atom_id res chain seq x y z
N MET A 1 -31.05 -6.70 -9.82
CA MET A 1 -31.21 -5.23 -9.66
C MET A 1 -29.81 -4.69 -9.51
N THR A 2 -29.37 -3.77 -10.36
CA THR A 2 -27.96 -3.34 -10.38
C THR A 2 -27.70 -2.21 -9.39
N TYR A 3 -26.45 -2.10 -8.94
CA TYR A 3 -25.99 -1.12 -7.96
C TYR A 3 -24.79 -0.34 -8.50
N PHE A 4 -24.71 0.94 -8.17
CA PHE A 4 -23.47 1.70 -8.29
C PHE A 4 -22.58 1.40 -7.08
N ARG A 5 -21.39 0.86 -7.35
CA ARG A 5 -20.26 0.82 -6.42
C ARG A 5 -19.49 2.12 -6.56
N ILE A 6 -19.55 2.98 -5.53
CA ILE A 6 -18.98 4.33 -5.56
C ILE A 6 -17.85 4.40 -4.52
N THR A 7 -16.63 4.72 -4.95
CA THR A 7 -15.47 4.86 -4.07
C THR A 7 -14.91 6.28 -4.11
N LEU A 8 -14.73 6.91 -2.95
CA LEU A 8 -14.11 8.24 -2.87
C LEU A 8 -12.59 8.14 -3.05
N ILE A 9 -12.07 8.49 -4.22
CA ILE A 9 -10.65 8.38 -4.56
C ILE A 9 -9.85 9.65 -4.27
N ARG A 10 -10.47 10.84 -4.32
CA ARG A 10 -9.82 12.12 -4.02
C ARG A 10 -10.32 12.72 -2.71
N SER A 11 -9.48 13.54 -2.07
CA SER A 11 -9.84 14.23 -0.83
C SER A 11 -10.88 15.30 -1.09
N ALA A 12 -11.79 15.49 -0.12
CA ALA A 12 -12.80 16.55 -0.16
C ALA A 12 -12.44 17.77 0.70
N ILE A 13 -11.22 17.82 1.24
CA ILE A 13 -10.72 18.93 2.05
C ILE A 13 -10.65 20.19 1.19
N GLY A 14 -11.15 21.32 1.71
CA GLY A 14 -11.13 22.60 1.01
C GLY A 14 -12.14 22.74 -0.13
N LEU A 15 -12.99 21.74 -0.39
CA LEU A 15 -14.01 21.83 -1.44
C LEU A 15 -15.23 22.64 -0.98
N PRO A 16 -15.97 23.26 -1.93
CA PRO A 16 -17.21 23.97 -1.63
C PRO A 16 -18.24 23.08 -0.91
N ALA A 17 -19.04 23.71 -0.04
CA ALA A 17 -20.09 23.04 0.74
C ALA A 17 -21.05 22.21 -0.13
N LYS A 18 -21.34 22.67 -1.35
CA LYS A 18 -22.21 21.97 -2.30
C LYS A 18 -21.68 20.56 -2.63
N SER A 19 -20.38 20.45 -2.96
CA SER A 19 -19.76 19.17 -3.31
C SER A 19 -19.59 18.27 -2.08
N THR A 20 -19.19 18.85 -0.94
CA THR A 20 -19.02 18.07 0.30
C THR A 20 -20.36 17.57 0.85
N ASN A 21 -21.45 18.31 0.68
CA ASN A 21 -22.79 17.87 1.05
C ASN A 21 -23.30 16.72 0.17
N VAL A 22 -22.99 16.73 -1.14
CA VAL A 22 -23.31 15.59 -2.02
C VAL A 22 -22.56 14.33 -1.59
N LEU A 23 -21.26 14.44 -1.27
CA LEU A 23 -20.49 13.30 -0.75
C LEU A 23 -21.07 12.77 0.56
N LYS A 24 -21.46 13.65 1.49
CA LYS A 24 -22.12 13.26 2.74
C LYS A 24 -23.45 12.55 2.50
N ALA A 25 -24.26 13.03 1.55
CA ALA A 25 -25.54 12.42 1.19
C ALA A 25 -25.37 11.02 0.58
N LEU A 26 -24.33 10.82 -0.24
CA LEU A 26 -23.96 9.50 -0.74
C LEU A 26 -23.37 8.58 0.35
N GLY A 27 -23.02 9.10 1.53
CA GLY A 27 -22.41 8.35 2.62
C GLY A 27 -20.87 8.31 2.60
N LEU A 28 -20.24 9.07 1.70
CA LEU A 28 -18.79 9.13 1.53
C LEU A 28 -18.18 10.18 2.48
N ARG A 29 -17.69 9.72 3.63
CA ARG A 29 -17.09 10.59 4.67
C ARG A 29 -15.57 10.57 4.72
N LYS A 30 -14.92 9.50 4.24
CA LYS A 30 -13.47 9.30 4.29
C LYS A 30 -12.97 8.83 2.92
N ARG A 31 -11.73 9.18 2.57
CA ARG A 31 -11.07 8.69 1.35
C ARG A 31 -10.99 7.15 1.39
N MET A 32 -11.09 6.51 0.23
CA MET A 32 -11.16 5.05 0.04
C MET A 32 -12.37 4.36 0.69
N ALA A 33 -13.35 5.12 1.17
CA ALA A 33 -14.65 4.58 1.52
C ALA A 33 -15.39 4.17 0.25
N THR A 34 -16.06 3.02 0.28
CA THR A 34 -16.91 2.52 -0.80
C THR A 34 -18.33 2.37 -0.28
N VAL A 35 -19.30 2.82 -1.06
CA VAL A 35 -20.74 2.73 -0.77
C VAL A 35 -21.45 2.12 -1.98
N TYR A 36 -22.56 1.45 -1.72
CA TYR A 36 -23.41 0.86 -2.75
C TYR A 36 -24.77 1.53 -2.73
N HIS A 37 -25.22 2.00 -3.90
CA HIS A 37 -26.56 2.58 -4.08
C HIS A 37 -27.26 1.91 -5.25
N PRO A 38 -28.57 1.62 -5.18
CA PRO A 38 -29.33 1.13 -6.32
C PRO A 38 -29.19 2.08 -7.51
N VAL A 39 -29.08 1.52 -8.72
CA VAL A 39 -29.01 2.33 -9.94
C VAL A 39 -30.32 3.11 -10.10
N SER A 40 -30.20 4.44 -10.07
CA SER A 40 -31.31 5.37 -10.28
C SER A 40 -30.80 6.70 -10.82
N LEU A 41 -31.67 7.44 -11.53
CA LEU A 41 -31.33 8.75 -12.10
C LEU A 41 -30.91 9.78 -11.03
N SER A 42 -31.54 9.73 -9.85
CA SER A 42 -31.20 10.61 -8.73
C SER A 42 -29.77 10.39 -8.25
N VAL A 43 -29.40 9.12 -8.03
CA VAL A 43 -28.04 8.75 -7.60
C VAL A 43 -27.03 9.08 -8.70
N ALA A 44 -27.33 8.79 -9.96
CA ALA A 44 -26.47 9.15 -11.09
C ALA A 44 -26.24 10.68 -11.16
N GLY A 45 -27.28 11.48 -10.93
CA GLY A 45 -27.16 12.94 -10.86
C GLY A 45 -26.30 13.43 -9.69
N GLN A 46 -26.34 12.75 -8.54
CA GLN A 46 -25.43 13.02 -7.43
C GLN A 46 -23.99 12.67 -7.78
N ILE A 47 -23.75 11.49 -8.36
CA ILE A 47 -22.43 11.03 -8.83
C ILE A 47 -21.84 12.05 -9.80
N MET A 48 -22.62 12.49 -10.80
CA MET A 48 -22.14 13.43 -11.82
C MET A 48 -21.66 14.77 -11.22
N LYS A 49 -22.26 15.23 -10.12
CA LYS A 49 -21.81 16.44 -9.40
C LYS A 49 -20.45 16.28 -8.72
N VAL A 50 -20.02 15.05 -8.45
CA VAL A 50 -18.76 14.74 -7.74
C VAL A 50 -17.86 13.80 -8.53
N LYS A 51 -18.07 13.66 -9.85
CA LYS A 51 -17.40 12.66 -10.72
C LYS A 51 -15.88 12.69 -10.66
N GLU A 52 -15.30 13.87 -10.46
CA GLU A 52 -13.84 14.05 -10.37
C GLU A 52 -13.23 13.51 -9.07
N LEU A 53 -14.07 13.18 -8.08
CA LEU A 53 -13.67 12.72 -6.76
C LEU A 53 -13.92 11.22 -6.57
N VAL A 54 -14.78 10.61 -7.39
CA VAL A 54 -15.27 9.25 -7.18
C VAL A 54 -14.92 8.34 -8.35
N ALA A 55 -14.57 7.10 -8.04
CA ALA A 55 -14.58 6.00 -8.99
C ALA A 55 -15.92 5.28 -8.89
N VAL A 56 -16.55 4.98 -10.02
CA VAL A 56 -17.86 4.32 -10.08
C VAL A 56 -17.82 3.12 -11.01
N SER A 57 -18.36 2.00 -10.56
CA SER A 57 -18.63 0.83 -11.39
C SER A 57 -20.05 0.32 -11.10
N GLU A 58 -20.67 -0.29 -12.10
CA GLU A 58 -21.94 -1.01 -11.92
C GLU A 58 -21.66 -2.45 -11.47
N VAL A 59 -22.45 -2.96 -10.53
CA VAL A 59 -22.34 -4.32 -9.99
C VAL A 59 -23.73 -4.93 -9.76
N ASP A 60 -23.82 -6.25 -9.81
CA ASP A 60 -25.09 -6.96 -9.64
C ASP A 60 -25.56 -7.06 -8.18
N LYS A 61 -24.63 -6.97 -7.23
CA LYS A 61 -24.90 -7.09 -5.79
C LYS A 61 -24.20 -5.99 -5.00
N ALA A 62 -24.93 -5.40 -4.05
CA ALA A 62 -24.35 -4.56 -3.01
C ALA A 62 -23.68 -5.43 -1.94
N LEU A 63 -22.44 -5.11 -1.59
CA LEU A 63 -21.73 -5.78 -0.49
C LEU A 63 -22.02 -5.08 0.83
N THR A 64 -22.19 -5.88 1.90
CA THR A 64 -22.26 -5.34 3.27
C THR A 64 -20.89 -4.84 3.72
N LYS A 65 -20.88 -4.06 4.81
CA LYS A 65 -19.62 -3.57 5.38
C LYS A 65 -18.70 -4.72 5.81
N GLU A 66 -19.27 -5.81 6.32
CA GLU A 66 -18.57 -7.03 6.73
C GLU A 66 -17.99 -7.76 5.51
N GLU A 67 -18.76 -7.88 4.42
CA GLU A 67 -18.30 -8.49 3.16
C GLU A 67 -17.15 -7.67 2.54
N ILE A 68 -17.28 -6.33 2.47
CA ILE A 68 -16.20 -5.44 2.02
C ILE A 68 -14.95 -5.60 2.88
N ASN A 69 -15.13 -5.71 4.20
CA ASN A 69 -14.00 -5.89 5.10
C ASN A 69 -13.33 -7.25 4.87
N ARG A 70 -14.11 -8.30 4.62
CA ARG A 70 -13.61 -9.63 4.29
C ARG A 70 -12.87 -9.65 2.94
N GLU A 71 -13.34 -8.94 1.92
CA GLU A 71 -12.60 -8.79 0.66
C GLU A 71 -11.27 -8.03 0.84
N ARG A 72 -11.20 -7.13 1.84
CA ARG A 72 -9.97 -6.43 2.19
C ARG A 72 -9.01 -7.28 3.03
N VAL A 73 -9.48 -8.41 3.56
CA VAL A 73 -8.67 -9.35 4.35
C VAL A 73 -7.95 -10.28 3.36
N PRO A 74 -6.63 -10.16 3.16
CA PRO A 74 -5.89 -11.09 2.33
C PRO A 74 -5.93 -12.53 2.85
N ASP A 75 -5.48 -13.49 2.04
CA ASP A 75 -5.52 -14.91 2.39
C ASP A 75 -4.76 -15.22 3.69
N LYS A 76 -5.25 -16.24 4.41
CA LYS A 76 -4.71 -16.67 5.69
C LYS A 76 -3.30 -17.24 5.47
N GLY A 77 -2.28 -16.43 5.79
CA GLY A 77 -0.85 -16.67 5.47
C GLY A 77 -0.13 -15.38 5.08
N TYR A 78 -0.86 -14.41 4.49
CA TYR A 78 -0.39 -13.05 4.25
C TYR A 78 -0.39 -12.16 5.51
N TYR A 79 -0.86 -12.69 6.64
CA TYR A 79 -1.10 -11.99 7.90
C TYR A 79 0.05 -12.07 8.91
N ALA A 80 1.11 -12.86 8.66
CA ALA A 80 2.34 -12.83 9.46
C ALA A 80 3.33 -11.80 8.90
N GLY A 81 2.84 -10.62 8.53
CA GLY A 81 3.64 -9.57 7.90
C GLY A 81 4.52 -8.77 8.87
N VAL A 82 4.44 -9.05 10.18
CA VAL A 82 5.23 -8.37 11.21
C VAL A 82 6.33 -9.32 11.69
N LEU A 83 7.59 -8.97 11.43
CA LEU A 83 8.76 -9.60 11.99
C LEU A 83 9.31 -8.71 13.10
N THR A 84 9.46 -9.25 14.30
CA THR A 84 10.06 -8.56 15.45
C THR A 84 11.39 -9.21 15.77
N ILE A 85 12.47 -8.42 15.78
CA ILE A 85 13.80 -8.84 16.21
C ILE A 85 14.07 -8.13 17.53
N SER A 86 14.32 -8.89 18.60
CA SER A 86 14.57 -8.33 19.93
C SER A 86 15.98 -8.63 20.37
N HIS A 87 16.70 -7.60 20.82
CA HIS A 87 18.03 -7.71 21.40
C HIS A 87 17.99 -7.12 22.81
N THR A 88 18.52 -7.85 23.79
CA THR A 88 18.29 -7.58 25.22
C THR A 88 18.84 -6.23 25.69
N ASP A 89 19.89 -5.73 25.03
CA ASP A 89 20.62 -4.49 25.35
C ASP A 89 20.37 -3.35 24.33
N ARG A 90 19.93 -3.66 23.09
CA ARG A 90 19.79 -2.68 21.99
C ARG A 90 18.34 -2.36 21.60
N GLY A 91 17.37 -3.06 22.19
CA GLY A 91 15.94 -2.83 21.92
C GLY A 91 15.38 -3.76 20.85
N SER A 92 14.21 -3.40 20.30
CA SER A 92 13.48 -4.24 19.36
C SER A 92 13.25 -3.54 18.03
N TRP A 93 13.65 -4.21 16.93
CA TRP A 93 13.31 -3.84 15.57
C TRP A 93 11.96 -4.46 15.20
N VAL A 94 11.11 -3.69 14.53
CA VAL A 94 9.83 -4.18 14.02
C VAL A 94 9.77 -3.91 12.52
N ILE A 95 9.71 -4.98 11.73
CA ILE A 95 9.55 -4.93 10.28
C ILE A 95 8.12 -5.35 9.97
N ASN A 96 7.39 -4.55 9.21
CA ASN A 96 6.00 -4.79 8.89
C ASN A 96 5.73 -4.63 7.39
N LYS A 97 5.25 -5.69 6.75
CA LYS A 97 4.72 -5.64 5.39
C LYS A 97 3.46 -4.77 5.37
N GLN A 98 3.41 -3.83 4.44
CA GLN A 98 2.25 -2.97 4.19
C GLN A 98 1.69 -3.25 2.79
N PRO A 99 0.91 -4.35 2.62
CA PRO A 99 0.35 -4.74 1.33
C PRO A 99 -0.44 -3.63 0.61
N PRO A 100 -1.27 -2.80 1.27
CA PRO A 100 -2.04 -1.76 0.57
C PRO A 100 -1.16 -0.74 -0.16
N ASN A 101 0.05 -0.49 0.35
CA ASN A 101 0.98 0.48 -0.22
C ASN A 101 2.11 -0.19 -1.00
N LYS A 102 2.20 -1.53 -1.00
CA LYS A 102 3.34 -2.32 -1.51
C LYS A 102 4.67 -1.89 -0.88
N GLN A 103 4.66 -1.62 0.41
CA GLN A 103 5.82 -1.15 1.16
C GLN A 103 6.23 -2.12 2.27
N ILE A 104 7.46 -1.95 2.75
CA ILE A 104 7.90 -2.48 4.04
C ILE A 104 8.15 -1.31 4.98
N TRP A 105 7.63 -1.38 6.19
CA TRP A 105 7.88 -0.40 7.24
C TRP A 105 8.83 -1.00 8.27
N LEU A 106 9.83 -0.23 8.68
CA LEU A 106 10.77 -0.58 9.73
C LEU A 106 10.60 0.40 10.88
N SER A 107 10.63 -0.11 12.11
CA SER A 107 10.91 0.65 13.32
C SER A 107 12.22 0.13 13.89
N SER A 108 13.27 0.95 13.87
CA SER A 108 14.56 0.64 14.50
C SER A 108 14.72 1.45 15.80
N PRO A 109 15.26 0.85 16.88
CA PRO A 109 15.67 1.60 18.07
C PRO A 109 16.85 2.55 17.80
N GLU A 110 17.63 2.34 16.74
CA GLU A 110 18.83 3.12 16.40
C GLU A 110 18.54 4.21 15.36
N SER A 111 17.92 3.83 14.23
CA SER A 111 17.66 4.75 13.11
C SER A 111 16.21 5.25 13.01
N GLY A 112 15.34 4.78 13.90
CA GLY A 112 13.93 5.19 13.94
C GLY A 112 13.08 4.60 12.81
N PRO A 113 11.95 5.25 12.46
CA PRO A 113 11.01 4.71 11.49
C PRO A 113 11.45 4.97 10.04
N LYS A 114 11.41 3.93 9.20
CA LYS A 114 11.69 3.99 7.75
C LYS A 114 10.62 3.26 6.94
N ARG A 115 10.44 3.68 5.68
CA ARG A 115 9.48 3.08 4.73
C ARG A 115 10.19 2.78 3.43
N TYR A 116 10.18 1.53 3.03
CA TYR A 116 10.90 1.04 1.87
C TYR A 116 9.92 0.72 0.74
N ASP A 117 10.32 1.10 -0.46
CA ASP A 117 9.63 0.84 -1.70
C ASP A 117 10.46 -0.17 -2.51
N TRP A 118 9.78 -1.06 -3.25
CA TRP A 118 10.45 -2.00 -4.15
C TRP A 118 10.92 -1.27 -5.40
N VAL A 119 12.22 -1.24 -5.64
CA VAL A 119 12.84 -0.62 -6.80
C VAL A 119 13.56 -1.68 -7.60
N VAL A 120 13.18 -1.86 -8.86
CA VAL A 120 13.94 -2.69 -9.80
C VAL A 120 15.16 -1.88 -10.23
N VAL A 121 16.35 -2.34 -9.86
CA VAL A 121 17.60 -1.77 -10.37
C VAL A 121 17.83 -2.41 -11.74
N GLY A 122 17.02 -1.99 -12.71
CA GLY A 122 17.13 -2.46 -14.08
C GLY A 122 18.40 -1.89 -14.71
N ALA A 123 19.25 -2.78 -15.20
CA ALA A 123 20.39 -2.52 -16.05
C ALA A 123 20.09 -1.33 -16.98
N GLY A 124 20.79 -0.22 -16.75
CA GLY A 124 20.89 0.81 -17.77
C GLY A 124 21.35 0.13 -19.05
N GLN A 125 20.76 0.53 -20.17
CA GLN A 125 20.99 -0.01 -21.52
C GLN A 125 22.41 0.26 -22.06
N HIS A 126 23.41 0.28 -21.17
CA HIS A 126 24.82 0.53 -21.38
C HIS A 126 25.67 -0.09 -20.26
N GLU A 127 25.56 -1.39 -20.01
CA GLU A 127 26.57 -2.09 -19.21
C GLU A 127 27.33 -3.11 -20.06
N LYS A 128 28.65 -2.89 -20.12
CA LYS A 128 29.63 -3.71 -20.81
C LYS A 128 29.59 -5.13 -20.24
N GLU A 129 29.75 -6.13 -21.12
CA GLU A 129 29.95 -7.52 -20.73
C GLU A 129 31.06 -7.63 -19.67
N GLY A 130 30.69 -7.98 -18.43
CA GLY A 130 31.64 -8.26 -17.34
C GLY A 130 31.30 -7.73 -15.95
N SER A 131 30.26 -6.91 -15.74
CA SER A 131 29.82 -6.56 -14.37
C SER A 131 28.97 -7.70 -13.80
N ALA A 132 29.36 -8.21 -12.63
CA ALA A 132 28.52 -9.13 -11.87
C ALA A 132 27.18 -8.43 -11.59
N VAL A 133 26.09 -8.99 -12.11
CA VAL A 133 24.75 -8.46 -11.88
C VAL A 133 24.45 -8.64 -10.40
N ASP A 134 24.27 -7.52 -9.69
CA ASP A 134 23.82 -7.55 -8.30
C ASP A 134 22.43 -8.22 -8.26
N PRO A 135 22.31 -9.40 -7.63
CA PRO A 135 21.06 -10.17 -7.66
C PRO A 135 19.93 -9.48 -6.89
N GLY A 136 20.21 -8.41 -6.14
CA GLY A 136 19.19 -7.72 -5.35
C GLY A 136 18.68 -8.55 -4.17
N ASP A 137 17.62 -8.05 -3.52
CA ASP A 137 17.04 -8.67 -2.32
C ASP A 137 16.19 -9.92 -2.62
N ASP A 138 15.82 -10.15 -3.89
CA ASP A 138 14.95 -11.26 -4.35
C ASP A 138 15.62 -12.11 -5.46
N GLY A 139 16.94 -12.01 -5.63
CA GLY A 139 17.66 -12.77 -6.67
C GLY A 139 17.42 -12.28 -8.12
N THR A 140 16.51 -11.33 -8.34
CA THR A 140 16.06 -10.84 -9.65
C THR A 140 16.45 -9.40 -9.96
N GLY A 141 17.29 -8.76 -9.13
CA GLY A 141 17.80 -7.40 -9.30
C GLY A 141 16.93 -6.29 -8.69
N GLY A 142 15.87 -6.64 -7.96
CA GLY A 142 15.07 -5.68 -7.19
C GLY A 142 15.60 -5.48 -5.77
N LYS A 143 15.49 -4.27 -5.24
CA LYS A 143 15.91 -3.91 -3.88
C LYS A 143 14.83 -3.10 -3.15
N TRP A 144 14.73 -3.29 -1.84
CA TRP A 144 13.93 -2.47 -0.95
C TRP A 144 14.69 -1.19 -0.60
N ILE A 145 14.30 -0.07 -1.22
CA ILE A 145 15.00 1.21 -1.08
C ILE A 145 14.15 2.20 -0.29
N TYR A 146 14.77 2.87 0.67
CA TYR A 146 14.19 4.03 1.30
C TYR A 146 14.41 5.26 0.42
N LEU A 147 13.37 5.69 -0.29
CA LEU A 147 13.45 6.75 -1.30
C LEU A 147 13.90 8.12 -0.77
N ARG A 148 13.95 8.33 0.56
CA ARG A 148 14.38 9.60 1.14
C ARG A 148 15.89 9.80 1.10
N ASP A 149 16.66 8.74 1.37
CA ASP A 149 18.12 8.79 1.50
C ASP A 149 18.83 7.76 0.59
N GLY A 150 18.07 6.93 -0.14
CA GLY A 150 18.60 5.91 -1.04
C GLY A 150 19.13 4.65 -0.32
N SER A 151 19.02 4.58 1.01
CA SER A 151 19.50 3.42 1.76
C SER A 151 18.66 2.17 1.47
N SER A 152 19.32 1.02 1.36
CA SER A 152 18.63 -0.26 1.22
C SER A 152 18.25 -0.85 2.59
N LEU A 153 17.16 -1.61 2.62
CA LEU A 153 16.73 -2.32 3.83
C LEU A 153 17.78 -3.36 4.25
N SER A 154 18.35 -4.08 3.29
CA SER A 154 19.34 -5.14 3.52
C SER A 154 20.63 -4.59 4.13
N ASP A 155 21.17 -3.49 3.60
CA ASP A 155 22.37 -2.84 4.15
C ASP A 155 22.13 -2.37 5.58
N LEU A 156 20.94 -1.82 5.84
CA LEU A 156 20.58 -1.36 7.18
C LEU A 156 20.50 -2.52 8.17
N LEU A 157 19.80 -3.60 7.82
CA LEU A 157 19.69 -4.78 8.70
C LEU A 157 21.05 -5.44 8.96
N HIS A 158 21.91 -5.47 7.95
CA HIS A 158 23.29 -5.95 8.11
C HIS A 158 24.09 -5.06 9.07
N SER A 159 23.99 -3.73 8.93
CA SER A 159 24.72 -2.78 9.78
C SER A 159 24.23 -2.71 11.23
N GLU A 160 22.91 -2.77 11.44
CA GLU A 160 22.31 -2.55 12.76
C GLU A 160 22.16 -3.85 13.55
N VAL A 161 21.72 -4.92 12.88
CA VAL A 161 21.36 -6.19 13.53
C VAL A 161 22.46 -7.25 13.37
N GLY A 162 23.35 -7.09 12.39
CA GLY A 162 24.36 -8.11 12.05
C GLY A 162 23.75 -9.35 11.38
N VAL A 163 22.53 -9.24 10.86
CA VAL A 163 21.85 -10.34 10.15
C VAL A 163 22.28 -10.34 8.70
N VAL A 164 22.83 -11.47 8.24
CA VAL A 164 23.03 -11.75 6.81
C VAL A 164 21.75 -12.37 6.27
N ILE A 165 21.17 -11.77 5.23
CA ILE A 165 20.03 -12.37 4.52
C ILE A 165 20.61 -13.43 3.58
N PRO A 166 20.32 -14.72 3.79
CA PRO A 166 20.81 -15.77 2.90
C PRO A 166 20.19 -15.58 1.52
N GLN A 167 21.03 -15.66 0.50
CA GLN A 167 20.59 -15.74 -0.89
C GLN A 167 20.02 -17.16 -1.11
N GLU A 168 18.91 -17.32 -1.83
CA GLU A 168 18.40 -18.66 -2.16
C GLU A 168 19.47 -19.43 -2.95
N GLY A 169 20.09 -20.44 -2.33
CA GLY A 169 21.15 -21.25 -2.96
C GLY A 169 22.20 -21.89 -2.04
N ASP A 170 22.23 -21.58 -0.73
CA ASP A 170 23.09 -22.25 0.27
C ASP A 170 22.35 -23.32 1.10
#